data_AF-A0A3T0L2Q3-F1
#
_entry.id   AF-A0A3T0L2Q3-F1
#
_cell.length_a   1.000
_cell.length_b   1.000
_cell.length_c   1.000
_cell.angle_alpha   90.00
_cell.angle_beta   90.00
_cell.angle_gamma   90.00
#
_symmetry.space_group_name_H-M   'P 1'
#
loop_
_entity.id
_entity.type
_entity.pdbx_description
1 polymer ?
#
loop_
_entity_poly.entity_id
_entity_poly.type
_entity_poly.pdbx_seq_one_letter_code
_entity_poly.pdbx_strand_id
1 'polypeptide(L)'
;MIIKEKLNDIVKTLLEAAKNCKTIPYPAIYEIFEDTNASRADIWNTFEAAGRKIAPLNKCIFGALLKDKEGLPKSGFFDTYKNHRSNEYITIVGNKRILELSEQEKEEIVENERQRIWNIFCINILPVKIFNGSDNYEDIENEILHRGLAIVIGGRNEVRNKINEIEESVNKKFGLENSEEQSITSFTYNHPDTELGILFDESIYNYQEAEKTAIEIYEKTNQGN
;
A
#
# COMPACT_ATOMS: atom_id res chain seq x y z
N MET A 1 -8.08 -25.93 11.84
CA MET A 1 -6.63 -26.24 11.77
C MET A 1 -5.98 -25.30 10.76
N ILE A 2 -4.69 -24.97 10.90
CA ILE A 2 -3.94 -24.22 9.87
C ILE A 2 -3.13 -25.21 9.04
N ILE A 3 -3.30 -25.16 7.72
CA ILE A 3 -2.59 -26.03 6.76
C ILE A 3 -1.28 -25.32 6.40
N LYS A 4 -0.19 -25.70 7.08
CA LYS A 4 1.09 -24.98 7.01
C LYS A 4 1.70 -24.94 5.61
N GLU A 5 1.54 -26.01 4.84
CA GLU A 5 2.08 -26.12 3.47
C GLU A 5 1.45 -25.09 2.51
N LYS A 6 0.17 -24.76 2.68
CA LYS A 6 -0.56 -23.79 1.85
C LYS A 6 -0.54 -22.36 2.38
N LEU A 7 -0.01 -22.16 3.60
CA LEU A 7 0.04 -20.84 4.22
C LEU A 7 0.83 -19.84 3.37
N ASN A 8 2.00 -20.23 2.88
CA ASN A 8 2.86 -19.35 2.08
C ASN A 8 2.27 -19.08 0.68
N ASP A 9 1.52 -20.02 0.13
CA ASP A 9 0.82 -19.83 -1.15
C ASP A 9 -0.25 -18.75 -1.02
N ILE A 10 -1.07 -18.79 0.04
CA ILE A 10 -2.03 -17.69 0.31
C ILE A 10 -1.31 -16.37 0.55
N VAL A 11 -0.22 -16.36 1.33
CA VAL A 11 0.56 -15.13 1.56
C VAL A 11 1.01 -14.51 0.24
N LYS A 12 1.53 -15.34 -0.67
CA LYS A 12 1.95 -14.90 -2.00
C LYS A 12 0.78 -14.32 -2.78
N THR A 13 -0.36 -15.01 -2.83
CA THR A 13 -1.57 -14.55 -3.52
C THR A 13 -2.09 -13.22 -2.97
N LEU A 14 -2.13 -13.07 -1.64
CA LEU A 14 -2.58 -11.83 -0.97
C LEU A 14 -1.64 -10.66 -1.26
N LEU A 15 -0.33 -10.87 -1.15
CA LEU A 15 0.66 -9.83 -1.44
C LEU A 15 0.66 -9.44 -2.93
N GLU A 16 0.51 -10.39 -3.84
CA GLU A 16 0.42 -10.11 -5.26
C GLU A 16 -0.82 -9.28 -5.58
N ALA A 17 -1.97 -9.62 -5.01
CA ALA A 17 -3.19 -8.84 -5.18
C ALA A 17 -3.05 -7.43 -4.58
N ALA A 18 -2.49 -7.32 -3.37
CA ALA A 18 -2.30 -6.04 -2.70
C ALA A 18 -1.33 -5.12 -3.46
N LYS A 19 -0.19 -5.66 -3.92
CA LYS A 19 0.82 -4.92 -4.71
C LYS A 19 0.30 -4.47 -6.06
N ASN A 20 -0.63 -5.23 -6.65
CA ASN A 20 -1.19 -4.94 -7.96
C ASN A 20 -2.56 -4.23 -7.90
N CYS A 21 -2.99 -3.72 -6.73
CA CYS A 21 -4.30 -3.11 -6.55
C CYS A 21 -5.46 -3.97 -7.09
N LYS A 22 -5.37 -5.30 -6.94
CA LYS A 22 -6.33 -6.27 -7.48
C LYS A 22 -7.17 -6.90 -6.39
N THR A 23 -8.32 -7.42 -6.81
CA THR A 23 -9.21 -8.26 -6.01
C THR A 23 -9.06 -9.72 -6.40
N ILE A 24 -9.33 -10.62 -5.44
CA ILE A 24 -9.18 -12.07 -5.58
C ILE A 24 -10.59 -12.70 -5.57
N PRO A 25 -10.99 -13.41 -6.63
CA PRO A 25 -12.21 -14.20 -6.60
C PRO A 25 -12.14 -15.30 -5.54
N TYR A 26 -13.23 -15.57 -4.82
CA TYR A 26 -13.29 -16.68 -3.85
C TYR A 26 -12.80 -18.04 -4.40
N PRO A 27 -13.13 -18.46 -5.65
CA PRO A 27 -12.63 -19.71 -6.22
C PRO A 27 -11.10 -19.83 -6.22
N ALA A 28 -10.38 -18.75 -6.47
CA ALA A 28 -8.91 -18.75 -6.49
C ALA A 28 -8.29 -19.13 -5.13
N ILE A 29 -9.00 -18.89 -4.03
CA ILE A 29 -8.56 -19.36 -2.70
C ILE A 29 -8.77 -20.86 -2.56
N TYR A 30 -9.85 -21.43 -3.09
CA TYR A 30 -10.10 -22.87 -3.03
C TYR A 30 -9.15 -23.66 -3.93
N GLU A 31 -8.78 -23.11 -5.09
CA GLU A 31 -7.82 -23.71 -6.05
C GLU A 31 -6.46 -24.03 -5.40
N ILE A 32 -6.00 -23.20 -4.46
CA ILE A 32 -4.75 -23.41 -3.71
C ILE A 32 -4.77 -24.74 -2.92
N PHE A 33 -5.95 -25.25 -2.57
CA PHE A 33 -6.15 -26.43 -1.74
C PHE A 33 -6.67 -27.65 -2.52
N GLU A 34 -6.75 -27.60 -3.85
CA GLU A 34 -7.33 -28.69 -4.67
C GLU A 34 -6.63 -30.04 -4.48
N ASP A 35 -5.34 -30.04 -4.18
CA ASP A 35 -4.52 -31.21 -3.89
C ASP A 35 -4.63 -31.68 -2.42
N THR A 36 -5.51 -31.06 -1.62
CA THR A 36 -5.71 -31.36 -0.21
C THR A 36 -7.16 -31.78 0.07
N ASN A 37 -7.37 -32.56 1.13
CA ASN A 37 -8.71 -32.87 1.65
C ASN A 37 -9.16 -31.82 2.70
N ALA A 38 -8.76 -30.55 2.52
CA ALA A 38 -9.01 -29.49 3.49
C ALA A 38 -10.50 -29.23 3.68
N SER A 39 -10.95 -29.16 4.93
CA SER A 39 -12.30 -28.67 5.20
C SER A 39 -12.39 -27.16 4.92
N ARG A 40 -13.59 -26.66 4.61
CA ARG A 40 -13.81 -25.22 4.44
C ARG A 40 -13.34 -24.41 5.66
N ALA A 41 -13.51 -24.95 6.87
CA ALA A 41 -13.03 -24.30 8.09
C ALA A 41 -11.49 -24.21 8.13
N ASP A 42 -10.77 -25.24 7.67
CA ASP A 42 -9.31 -25.23 7.63
C ASP A 42 -8.77 -24.26 6.58
N ILE A 43 -9.42 -24.16 5.42
CA ILE A 43 -9.09 -23.18 4.37
C ILE A 43 -9.20 -21.76 4.94
N TRP A 44 -10.32 -21.40 5.56
CA TRP A 44 -10.52 -20.04 6.10
C TRP A 44 -9.62 -19.73 7.30
N ASN A 45 -9.38 -20.70 8.19
CA ASN A 45 -8.38 -20.56 9.26
C ASN A 45 -6.97 -20.30 8.68
N THR A 46 -6.61 -20.98 7.60
CA THR A 46 -5.32 -20.80 6.92
C THR A 46 -5.25 -19.44 6.22
N PHE A 47 -6.33 -18.99 5.59
CA PHE A 47 -6.45 -17.66 4.99
C PHE A 47 -6.27 -16.55 6.03
N GLU A 48 -6.98 -16.62 7.15
CA GLU A 48 -6.85 -15.63 8.24
C GLU A 48 -5.46 -15.65 8.89
N ALA A 49 -4.84 -16.84 8.99
CA ALA A 49 -3.46 -16.95 9.46
C ALA A 49 -2.47 -16.32 8.47
N ALA A 50 -2.67 -16.49 7.17
CA ALA A 50 -1.84 -15.88 6.13
C ALA A 50 -1.95 -14.34 6.16
N GLY A 51 -3.17 -13.80 6.26
CA GLY A 51 -3.39 -12.36 6.40
C GLY A 51 -2.66 -11.79 7.62
N ARG A 52 -2.81 -12.44 8.78
CA ARG A 52 -2.12 -12.04 10.02
C ARG A 52 -0.60 -12.16 9.97
N LYS A 53 -0.07 -13.06 9.13
CA LYS A 53 1.37 -13.20 8.87
C LYS A 53 1.92 -12.01 8.06
N ILE A 54 1.10 -11.39 7.22
CA ILE A 54 1.48 -10.19 6.46
C ILE A 54 1.35 -8.94 7.32
N ALA A 55 0.20 -8.73 7.95
CA ALA A 55 -0.06 -7.59 8.81
C ALA A 55 -1.11 -7.93 9.88
N PRO A 56 -1.02 -7.34 11.09
CA PRO A 56 -2.04 -7.52 12.12
C PRO A 56 -3.39 -6.90 11.69
N LEU A 57 -4.51 -7.39 12.26
CA LEU A 57 -5.87 -6.97 11.87
C LEU A 57 -6.17 -5.48 12.14
N ASN A 58 -5.43 -4.85 13.06
CA ASN A 58 -5.51 -3.40 13.29
C ASN A 58 -4.74 -2.58 12.24
N LYS A 59 -3.95 -3.21 11.36
CA LYS A 59 -3.35 -2.57 10.18
C LYS A 59 -4.11 -2.91 8.90
N CYS A 60 -4.35 -4.20 8.64
CA CYS A 60 -5.00 -4.64 7.41
C CYS A 60 -5.94 -5.83 7.63
N ILE A 61 -7.10 -5.78 7.00
CA ILE A 61 -8.07 -6.88 6.91
C ILE A 61 -8.11 -7.37 5.47
N PHE A 62 -7.20 -8.29 5.13
CA PHE A 62 -7.05 -8.85 3.78
C PHE A 62 -8.32 -9.51 3.20
N GLY A 63 -9.31 -9.82 4.03
CA GLY A 63 -10.65 -10.21 3.57
C GLY A 63 -11.29 -9.19 2.61
N ALA A 64 -10.93 -7.91 2.70
CA ALA A 64 -11.41 -6.85 1.80
C ALA A 64 -11.01 -7.07 0.33
N LEU A 65 -9.91 -7.79 0.08
CA LEU A 65 -9.45 -8.10 -1.28
C LEU A 65 -10.29 -9.21 -1.93
N LEU A 66 -11.07 -9.98 -1.16
CA LEU A 66 -11.91 -11.03 -1.71
C LEU A 66 -13.15 -10.44 -2.38
N LYS A 67 -13.61 -11.11 -3.45
CA LYS A 67 -14.87 -10.78 -4.13
C LYS A 67 -15.66 -12.00 -4.55
N ASP A 68 -16.97 -11.89 -4.41
CA ASP A 68 -17.96 -12.74 -5.08
C ASP A 68 -18.32 -12.19 -6.48
N LYS A 69 -19.48 -12.57 -7.01
CA LYS A 69 -19.91 -12.16 -8.36
C LYS A 69 -20.34 -10.70 -8.39
N GLU A 70 -20.77 -10.20 -7.24
CA GLU A 70 -21.24 -8.85 -6.97
C GLU A 70 -20.07 -7.90 -6.68
N GLY A 71 -18.84 -8.42 -6.53
CA GLY A 71 -17.63 -7.62 -6.34
C GLY A 71 -17.26 -7.38 -4.88
N LEU A 72 -18.01 -7.96 -3.94
CA LEU A 72 -17.90 -7.73 -2.51
C LEU A 72 -17.40 -8.98 -1.76
N PRO A 73 -16.74 -8.80 -0.61
CA PRO A 73 -16.44 -9.91 0.28
C PRO A 73 -17.72 -10.40 0.99
N LYS A 74 -17.65 -11.61 1.56
CA LYS A 74 -18.75 -12.23 2.30
C LYS A 74 -18.84 -11.69 3.72
N SER A 75 -19.92 -12.05 4.42
CA SER A 75 -20.27 -11.57 5.78
C SER A 75 -19.10 -11.59 6.77
N GLY A 76 -18.24 -12.61 6.75
CA GLY A 76 -17.10 -12.73 7.67
C GLY A 76 -16.11 -11.56 7.62
N PHE A 77 -15.99 -10.89 6.46
CA PHE A 77 -15.23 -9.64 6.38
C PHE A 77 -15.88 -8.53 7.21
N PHE A 78 -17.18 -8.31 7.05
CA PHE A 78 -17.90 -7.24 7.76
C PHE A 78 -17.94 -7.49 9.27
N ASP A 79 -18.04 -8.75 9.70
CA ASP A 79 -17.92 -9.13 11.11
C ASP A 79 -16.53 -8.73 11.66
N THR A 80 -15.47 -9.07 10.92
CA THR A 80 -14.09 -8.72 11.29
C THR A 80 -13.88 -7.20 11.31
N TYR A 81 -14.37 -6.49 10.29
CA TYR A 81 -14.27 -5.05 10.19
C TYR A 81 -14.98 -4.38 11.36
N LYS A 82 -16.23 -4.74 11.65
CA LYS A 82 -16.98 -4.17 12.78
C LYS A 82 -16.27 -4.38 14.12
N ASN A 83 -15.64 -5.54 14.31
CA ASN A 83 -14.94 -5.87 15.55
C ASN A 83 -13.61 -5.14 15.72
N HIS A 84 -12.87 -4.91 14.63
CA HIS A 84 -11.53 -4.30 14.67
C HIS A 84 -11.52 -2.81 14.30
N ARG A 85 -12.60 -2.30 13.72
CA ARG A 85 -12.79 -0.93 13.21
C ARG A 85 -14.11 -0.34 13.71
N SER A 86 -14.49 -0.63 14.95
CA SER A 86 -15.81 -0.28 15.50
C SER A 86 -16.17 1.20 15.33
N ASN A 87 -15.21 2.10 15.56
CA ASN A 87 -15.44 3.54 15.41
C ASN A 87 -15.69 3.93 13.95
N GLU A 88 -14.85 3.46 13.02
CA GLU A 88 -15.01 3.72 11.59
C GLU A 88 -16.32 3.13 11.05
N TYR A 89 -16.66 1.91 11.48
CA TYR A 89 -17.94 1.29 11.15
C TYR A 89 -19.11 2.17 11.61
N ILE A 90 -19.11 2.64 12.86
CA ILE A 90 -20.17 3.54 13.37
C ILE A 90 -20.20 4.87 12.61
N THR A 91 -19.06 5.41 12.20
CA THR A 91 -19.00 6.62 11.39
C THR A 91 -19.65 6.45 10.03
N ILE A 92 -19.43 5.30 9.36
CA ILE A 92 -19.95 5.05 8.01
C ILE A 92 -21.44 4.69 8.06
N VAL A 93 -21.84 3.75 8.92
CA VAL A 93 -23.19 3.13 8.85
C VAL A 93 -24.03 3.32 10.11
N GLY A 94 -23.51 4.00 11.13
CA GLY A 94 -24.14 4.13 12.44
C GLY A 94 -24.18 2.80 13.21
N ASN A 95 -25.24 2.63 14.01
CA ASN A 95 -25.43 1.44 14.86
C ASN A 95 -26.11 0.25 14.15
N LYS A 96 -26.05 0.21 12.81
CA LYS A 96 -26.70 -0.86 12.01
C LYS A 96 -26.04 -2.22 12.22
N ARG A 97 -26.84 -3.27 12.15
CA ARG A 97 -26.37 -4.66 12.02
C ARG A 97 -25.87 -4.89 10.60
N ILE A 98 -24.97 -5.86 10.42
CA ILE A 98 -24.41 -6.18 9.09
C ILE A 98 -25.49 -6.57 8.08
N LEU A 99 -26.56 -7.23 8.54
CA LEU A 99 -27.72 -7.61 7.72
C LEU A 99 -28.60 -6.41 7.30
N GLU A 100 -28.44 -5.27 7.96
CA GLU A 100 -29.21 -4.03 7.70
C GLU A 100 -28.43 -3.07 6.76
N LEU A 101 -27.21 -3.44 6.37
CA LEU A 101 -26.39 -2.63 5.47
C LEU A 101 -26.97 -2.67 4.06
N SER A 102 -27.16 -1.48 3.49
CA SER A 102 -27.34 -1.33 2.05
C SER A 102 -26.07 -1.75 1.30
N GLU A 103 -26.21 -2.03 0.00
CA GLU A 103 -25.06 -2.37 -0.84
C GLU A 103 -24.05 -1.22 -0.92
N GLN A 104 -24.52 0.03 -1.00
CA GLN A 104 -23.65 1.21 -1.01
C GLN A 104 -22.81 1.32 0.29
N GLU A 105 -23.41 1.05 1.45
CA GLU A 105 -22.68 1.05 2.72
C GLU A 105 -21.64 -0.07 2.79
N LYS A 106 -21.95 -1.25 2.22
CA LYS A 106 -20.97 -2.34 2.11
C LYS A 106 -19.82 -1.97 1.19
N GLU A 107 -20.11 -1.37 0.04
CA GLU A 107 -19.11 -0.88 -0.91
C GLU A 107 -18.18 0.13 -0.24
N GLU A 108 -18.71 1.10 0.50
CA GLU A 108 -17.92 2.11 1.20
C GLU A 108 -16.99 1.50 2.26
N ILE A 109 -17.48 0.57 3.08
CA ILE A 109 -16.65 -0.15 4.06
C ILE A 109 -15.52 -0.91 3.37
N VAL A 110 -15.86 -1.62 2.28
CA VAL A 110 -14.89 -2.45 1.54
C VAL A 110 -13.84 -1.59 0.87
N GLU A 111 -14.25 -0.48 0.24
CA GLU A 111 -13.34 0.42 -0.46
C GLU A 111 -12.38 1.10 0.51
N ASN A 112 -12.86 1.56 1.67
CA ASN A 112 -12.00 2.14 2.71
C ASN A 112 -10.89 1.16 3.15
N GLU A 113 -11.22 -0.12 3.36
CA GLU A 113 -10.21 -1.10 3.75
C GLU A 113 -9.31 -1.53 2.58
N ARG A 114 -9.82 -1.57 1.35
CA ARG A 114 -8.99 -1.81 0.14
C ARG A 114 -7.97 -0.70 -0.06
N GLN A 115 -8.40 0.55 0.02
CA GLN A 115 -7.52 1.72 -0.06
C GLN A 115 -6.45 1.66 1.03
N ARG A 116 -6.82 1.29 2.27
CA ARG A 116 -5.85 1.09 3.35
C ARG A 116 -4.78 0.05 2.99
N ILE A 117 -5.19 -1.10 2.47
CA ILE A 117 -4.25 -2.15 2.03
C ILE A 117 -3.39 -1.64 0.88
N TRP A 118 -3.98 -1.01 -0.12
CA TRP A 118 -3.26 -0.54 -1.30
C TRP A 118 -2.30 0.62 -1.00
N ASN A 119 -2.63 1.52 -0.09
CA ASN A 119 -1.70 2.56 0.34
C ASN A 119 -0.43 1.97 1.00
N ILE A 120 -0.55 0.81 1.64
CA ILE A 120 0.59 0.13 2.26
C ILE A 120 1.38 -0.70 1.25
N PHE A 121 0.70 -1.38 0.32
CA PHE A 121 1.34 -2.41 -0.52
C PHE A 121 1.39 -2.07 -2.02
N CYS A 122 0.50 -1.23 -2.51
CA CYS A 122 0.34 -0.87 -3.93
C CYS A 122 1.15 0.38 -4.31
N ILE A 123 2.37 0.48 -3.80
CA ILE A 123 3.30 1.58 -4.10
C ILE A 123 3.66 1.65 -5.60
N ASN A 124 3.33 0.62 -6.39
CA ASN A 124 3.78 0.43 -7.77
C ASN A 124 2.79 0.77 -8.90
N ILE A 125 1.60 1.36 -8.67
CA ILE A 125 0.59 1.50 -9.76
C ILE A 125 0.25 2.93 -10.18
N LEU A 126 0.50 3.95 -9.36
CA LEU A 126 0.51 5.31 -9.88
C LEU A 126 1.97 5.68 -10.10
N PRO A 127 2.35 6.17 -11.31
CA PRO A 127 3.73 6.54 -11.57
C PRO A 127 4.11 7.58 -10.52
N VAL A 128 5.19 7.31 -9.77
CA VAL A 128 5.78 8.32 -8.88
C VAL A 128 5.99 9.55 -9.73
N LYS A 129 5.38 10.66 -9.30
CA LYS A 129 5.41 11.88 -10.08
C LYS A 129 6.84 12.39 -10.13
N ILE A 130 7.27 12.75 -11.34
CA ILE A 130 8.50 13.49 -11.55
C ILE A 130 8.15 14.98 -11.45
N PHE A 131 8.83 15.66 -10.54
CA PHE A 131 8.70 17.10 -10.30
C PHE A 131 9.87 17.85 -10.92
N ASN A 132 9.67 19.09 -11.28
CA ASN A 132 10.73 20.01 -11.64
C ASN A 132 11.23 20.77 -10.40
N GLY A 133 12.47 21.28 -10.48
CA GLY A 133 13.04 22.20 -9.49
C GLY A 133 12.15 23.42 -9.18
N SER A 134 11.27 23.82 -10.09
CA SER A 134 10.31 24.92 -9.91
C SER A 134 8.95 24.55 -9.30
N ASP A 135 8.65 23.26 -9.10
CA ASP A 135 7.33 22.83 -8.60
C ASP A 135 7.09 23.22 -7.12
N ASN A 136 5.85 23.12 -6.62
CA ASN A 136 5.55 23.45 -5.24
C ASN A 136 6.16 22.40 -4.28
N TYR A 137 6.71 22.86 -3.15
CA TYR A 137 7.23 22.03 -2.06
C TYR A 137 6.14 21.14 -1.47
N GLU A 138 4.95 21.68 -1.23
CA GLU A 138 3.85 20.96 -0.60
C GLU A 138 3.39 19.76 -1.43
N ASP A 139 3.43 19.87 -2.77
CA ASP A 139 3.10 18.77 -3.67
C ASP A 139 4.13 17.63 -3.58
N ILE A 140 5.42 17.97 -3.43
CA ILE A 140 6.50 16.99 -3.29
C ILE A 140 6.44 16.33 -1.91
N GLU A 141 6.22 17.10 -0.84
CA GLU A 141 5.99 16.57 0.52
C GLU A 141 4.83 15.56 0.50
N ASN A 142 3.70 15.95 -0.10
CA ASN A 142 2.53 15.08 -0.20
C ASN A 142 2.86 13.81 -0.98
N GLU A 143 3.61 13.87 -2.08
CA GLU A 143 3.98 12.65 -2.82
C GLU A 143 4.79 11.69 -1.95
N ILE A 144 5.78 12.18 -1.20
CA ILE A 144 6.59 11.35 -0.29
C ILE A 144 5.70 10.73 0.79
N LEU A 145 4.81 11.50 1.40
CA LEU A 145 3.93 10.99 2.46
C LEU A 145 2.92 9.95 1.98
N HIS A 146 2.46 10.08 0.74
CA HIS A 146 1.47 9.16 0.19
C HIS A 146 2.10 7.93 -0.48
N ARG A 147 3.33 8.05 -1.01
CA ARG A 147 3.95 7.00 -1.83
C ARG A 147 5.29 6.49 -1.33
N GLY A 148 5.90 7.17 -0.38
CA GLY A 148 7.23 6.87 0.13
C GLY A 148 8.37 7.22 -0.83
N LEU A 149 8.10 7.84 -1.99
CA LEU A 149 9.12 8.21 -2.97
C LEU A 149 8.66 9.45 -3.77
N ALA A 150 9.56 10.42 -3.95
CA ALA A 150 9.41 11.52 -4.90
C ALA A 150 10.70 11.77 -5.67
N ILE A 151 10.56 12.19 -6.93
CA ILE A 151 11.68 12.43 -7.85
C ILE A 151 11.60 13.88 -8.31
N VAL A 152 12.68 14.63 -8.14
CA VAL A 152 12.82 16.02 -8.59
C VAL A 152 13.92 16.08 -9.66
N ILE A 153 13.63 16.65 -10.83
CA ILE A 153 14.59 16.86 -11.91
C ILE A 153 14.92 18.34 -12.08
N GLY A 154 16.13 18.64 -12.55
CA GLY A 154 16.53 20.01 -12.84
C GLY A 154 18.04 20.24 -12.82
N GLY A 155 18.43 21.49 -12.61
CA GLY A 155 19.83 21.84 -12.46
C GLY A 155 20.39 21.34 -11.12
N ARG A 156 21.64 20.84 -11.12
CA ARG A 156 22.29 20.25 -9.94
C ARG A 156 22.10 21.05 -8.64
N ASN A 157 22.36 22.36 -8.67
CA ASN A 157 22.27 23.18 -7.46
C ASN A 157 20.82 23.39 -7.00
N GLU A 158 19.91 23.58 -7.94
CA GLU A 158 18.48 23.75 -7.68
C GLU A 158 17.89 22.51 -7.02
N VAL A 159 18.15 21.33 -7.61
CA VAL A 159 17.68 20.03 -7.11
C VAL A 159 18.21 19.77 -5.70
N ARG A 160 19.51 19.92 -5.46
CA ARG A 160 20.13 19.66 -4.15
C ARG A 160 19.56 20.53 -3.05
N ASN A 161 19.45 21.84 -3.30
CA ASN A 161 18.90 22.76 -2.30
C ASN A 161 17.47 22.38 -1.96
N LYS A 162 16.67 22.08 -2.99
CA LYS A 162 15.26 21.78 -2.82
C LYS A 162 15.01 20.47 -2.06
N ILE A 163 15.70 19.39 -2.40
CA ILE A 163 15.49 18.12 -1.70
C ILE A 163 15.93 18.17 -0.24
N ASN A 164 17.02 18.90 0.06
CA ASN A 164 17.48 19.08 1.43
C ASN A 164 16.46 19.87 2.26
N GLU A 165 15.90 20.95 1.70
CA GLU A 165 14.88 21.75 2.39
C GLU A 165 13.59 20.95 2.64
N ILE A 166 13.19 20.10 1.69
CA ILE A 166 12.01 19.23 1.84
C ILE A 166 12.27 18.14 2.89
N GLU A 167 13.45 17.51 2.85
CA GLU A 167 13.87 16.51 3.85
C GLU A 167 13.79 17.10 5.26
N GLU A 168 14.41 18.27 5.47
CA GLU A 168 14.36 18.98 6.76
C GLU A 168 12.93 19.34 7.16
N SER A 169 12.14 19.90 6.24
CA SER A 169 10.75 20.30 6.48
C SER A 169 9.88 19.11 6.92
N VAL A 170 9.93 18.01 6.18
CA VAL A 170 9.12 16.81 6.47
C VAL A 170 9.56 16.19 7.78
N ASN A 171 10.86 15.95 7.98
CA ASN A 171 11.35 15.35 9.22
C ASN A 171 10.98 16.21 10.44
N LYS A 172 11.04 17.54 10.33
CA LYS A 172 10.61 18.46 11.38
C LYS A 172 9.11 18.39 11.65
N LYS A 173 8.29 18.45 10.60
CA LYS A 173 6.81 18.48 10.68
C LYS A 173 6.25 17.24 11.37
N PHE A 174 6.92 16.09 11.21
CA PHE A 174 6.51 14.81 11.79
C PHE A 174 7.30 14.42 13.04
N GLY A 175 8.20 15.28 13.53
CA GLY A 175 9.00 15.00 14.73
C GLY A 175 9.98 13.84 14.56
N LEU A 176 10.43 13.58 13.32
CA LEU A 176 11.31 12.49 12.94
C LEU A 176 12.80 12.82 13.08
N GLU A 177 13.15 14.06 13.45
CA GLU A 177 14.53 14.55 13.56
C GLU A 177 15.44 13.69 14.46
N ASN A 178 14.87 12.85 15.33
CA ASN A 178 15.61 11.95 16.24
C ASN A 178 15.07 10.51 16.25
N SER A 179 14.31 10.11 15.24
CA SER A 179 13.74 8.76 15.13
C SER A 179 14.71 7.83 14.41
N GLU A 180 15.21 6.79 15.09
CA GLU A 180 16.02 5.74 14.46
C GLU A 180 15.19 4.82 13.54
N GLU A 181 13.85 4.89 13.60
CA GLU A 181 12.96 3.90 12.97
C GLU A 181 12.17 4.44 11.77
N GLN A 182 12.10 5.75 11.57
CA GLN A 182 11.36 6.39 10.47
C GLN A 182 12.01 7.73 10.12
N SER A 183 12.70 7.80 9.00
CA SER A 183 13.23 9.05 8.46
C SER A 183 12.89 9.17 6.97
N ILE A 184 12.60 10.40 6.54
CA ILE A 184 12.72 10.74 5.12
C ILE A 184 14.18 11.05 4.87
N THR A 185 14.76 10.40 3.87
CA THR A 185 16.13 10.64 3.42
C THR A 185 16.13 11.09 1.97
N SER A 186 17.09 11.92 1.59
CA SER A 186 17.30 12.31 0.21
C SER A 186 18.73 12.10 -0.29
N PHE A 187 18.87 11.95 -1.60
CA PHE A 187 20.15 11.98 -2.29
C PHE A 187 19.99 12.47 -3.72
N THR A 188 21.13 12.72 -4.37
CA THR A 188 21.15 13.05 -5.80
C THR A 188 21.84 11.98 -6.63
N TYR A 189 21.33 11.80 -7.84
CA TYR A 189 21.91 10.96 -8.89
C TYR A 189 22.14 11.80 -10.14
N ASN A 190 23.36 11.75 -10.68
CA ASN A 190 23.74 12.50 -11.87
C ASN A 190 23.44 11.67 -13.13
N HIS A 191 22.26 11.86 -13.72
CA HIS A 191 21.86 11.22 -14.97
C HIS A 191 22.52 11.96 -16.16
N PRO A 192 22.82 11.29 -17.29
CA PRO A 192 23.35 11.96 -18.48
C PRO A 192 22.55 13.19 -18.95
N ASP A 193 21.24 13.18 -18.73
CA ASP A 193 20.32 14.22 -19.21
C ASP A 193 19.94 15.27 -18.16
N THR A 194 20.08 14.98 -16.86
CA THR A 194 19.63 15.87 -15.77
C THR A 194 20.18 15.44 -14.40
N GLU A 195 20.09 16.28 -13.37
CA GLU A 195 20.27 15.81 -11.99
C GLU A 195 18.91 15.32 -11.45
N LEU A 196 18.90 14.11 -10.89
CA LEU A 196 17.75 13.54 -10.18
C LEU A 196 17.96 13.75 -8.68
N GLY A 197 17.04 14.42 -8.02
CA GLY A 197 16.88 14.45 -6.58
C GLY A 197 15.85 13.42 -6.17
N ILE A 198 16.22 12.52 -5.27
CA ILE A 198 15.40 11.38 -4.87
C ILE A 198 15.16 11.53 -3.38
N LEU A 199 13.89 11.66 -2.98
CA LEU A 199 13.46 11.65 -1.59
C LEU A 199 12.63 10.41 -1.32
N PHE A 200 12.90 9.70 -0.23
CA PHE A 200 12.19 8.46 0.08
C PHE A 200 12.02 8.23 1.58
N ASP A 201 10.99 7.47 1.92
CA ASP A 201 10.73 6.98 3.28
C ASP A 201 11.50 5.67 3.49
N GLU A 202 12.43 5.67 4.46
CA GLU A 202 13.28 4.52 4.76
C GLU A 202 12.52 3.30 5.30
N SER A 203 11.29 3.51 5.81
CA SER A 203 10.42 2.40 6.21
C SER A 203 9.81 1.66 5.02
N ILE A 204 9.90 2.25 3.81
CA ILE A 204 9.32 1.74 2.58
C ILE A 204 10.41 1.31 1.58
N TYR A 205 11.43 2.14 1.40
CA TYR A 205 12.52 1.91 0.44
C TYR A 205 13.87 1.92 1.15
N ASN A 206 14.76 1.01 0.74
CA ASN A 206 16.18 1.24 0.95
C ASN A 206 16.79 2.07 -0.20
N TYR A 207 18.00 2.58 0.02
CA TYR A 207 18.74 3.39 -0.96
C TYR A 207 18.78 2.78 -2.37
N GLN A 208 19.14 1.49 -2.49
CA GLN A 208 19.28 0.82 -3.79
C GLN A 208 17.93 0.66 -4.50
N GLU A 209 16.87 0.39 -3.73
CA GLU A 209 15.51 0.28 -4.26
C GLU A 209 14.98 1.63 -4.74
N ALA A 210 15.19 2.70 -3.96
CA ALA A 210 14.80 4.06 -4.32
C ALA A 210 15.55 4.54 -5.59
N GLU A 211 16.88 4.34 -5.64
CA GLU A 211 17.70 4.71 -6.81
C GLU A 211 17.23 4.00 -8.07
N LYS A 212 17.14 2.66 -8.02
CA LYS A 212 16.73 1.85 -9.17
C LYS A 212 15.33 2.24 -9.65
N THR A 213 14.39 2.41 -8.72
CA THR A 213 13.01 2.79 -9.03
C THR A 213 12.95 4.17 -9.68
N ALA A 214 13.69 5.15 -9.15
CA ALA A 214 13.71 6.51 -9.69
C ALA A 214 14.28 6.55 -11.12
N ILE A 215 15.36 5.82 -11.38
CA ILE A 215 15.96 5.73 -12.72
C ILE A 215 14.99 5.07 -13.69
N GLU A 216 14.39 3.93 -13.32
CA GLU A 216 13.43 3.23 -14.19
C GLU A 216 12.21 4.11 -14.53
N ILE A 217 11.73 4.91 -13.57
CA ILE A 217 10.60 5.84 -13.78
C ILE A 217 11.00 6.99 -14.70
N TYR A 218 12.19 7.59 -14.49
CA TYR A 218 12.70 8.65 -15.35
C TYR A 218 12.89 8.19 -16.80
N GLU A 219 13.54 7.04 -17.00
CA GLU A 219 13.79 6.43 -18.30
C GLU A 219 12.46 6.15 -19.03
N LYS A 220 11.49 5.50 -18.37
CA LYS A 220 10.19 5.20 -18.98
C LYS A 220 9.41 6.45 -19.37
N THR A 221 9.50 7.51 -18.57
CA THR A 221 8.79 8.76 -18.82
C THR A 221 9.40 9.54 -19.99
N ASN A 222 10.73 9.49 -20.16
CA ASN A 222 11.43 10.24 -21.20
C ASN A 222 11.71 9.45 -22.49
N GLN A 223 11.70 8.11 -22.47
CA GLN A 223 11.78 7.27 -23.68
C GLN A 223 10.44 7.22 -24.46
N GLY A 224 9.36 7.76 -23.90
CA GLY A 224 8.03 7.82 -24.53
C GLY A 224 7.79 9.05 -25.43
N ASN A 225 8.79 9.90 -25.64
CA ASN A 225 8.73 11.11 -26.49
C ASN A 225 9.64 11.02 -27.71
#